data_AF-A0A814PS05-F1
#
_entry.id   AF-A0A814PS05-F1
#
_cell.length_a   1.000
_cell.length_b   1.000
_cell.length_c   1.000
_cell.angle_alpha   90.00
_cell.angle_beta   90.00
_cell.angle_gamma   90.00
#
_symmetry.space_group_name_H-M   'P 1'
#
loop_
_entity.id
_entity.type
_entity.pdbx_description
1 polymer ?
#
loop_
_entity_poly.entity_id
_entity_poly.type
_entity_poly.pdbx_seq_one_letter_code
_entity_poly.pdbx_strand_id
1 'polypeptide(L)'
;MSNEIERRDSGRSSKQGASHLSPYEFTKTGVTGDQRDTMLGSELQLLPELGKCRRRGHKLPPRNFTYGVTLPRHDGGVGEAMCHGPEKERKINPDFEFVRDYSALNKAALESGMITAKDQARFRTVHDIQKKVQVRDVSHSKKTRKFADDMVFGNPNRPSTPIQEVLQNRFLNNWLDSMQNKQASAEKERADATNAFKGSYHTKSSLLRQAKIPVEPKPLWKMPKFANGVNQVDSFRSETERRRAYSANSFDSIPRQGTYHTGIYNVPRTTVKT
;
A
#
# COMPACT_ATOMS: atom_id res chain seq x y z
N MET A 1 40.39 -68.00 5.07
CA MET A 1 41.54 -67.51 4.28
C MET A 1 41.03 -67.06 2.91
N SER A 2 40.80 -65.76 2.73
CA SER A 2 40.74 -65.07 1.43
C SER A 2 40.79 -63.59 1.75
N ASN A 3 41.94 -63.00 1.47
CA ASN A 3 42.33 -61.66 1.88
C ASN A 3 41.64 -60.60 1.02
N GLU A 4 41.10 -59.61 1.71
CA GLU A 4 40.53 -58.38 1.20
C GLU A 4 41.68 -57.47 0.73
N ILE A 5 41.77 -57.23 -0.59
CA ILE A 5 42.77 -56.35 -1.19
C ILE A 5 42.16 -54.94 -1.28
N GLU A 6 42.43 -54.12 -0.27
CA GLU A 6 42.23 -52.67 -0.30
C GLU A 6 43.05 -52.06 -1.46
N ARG A 7 42.37 -51.58 -2.50
CA ARG A 7 42.98 -50.68 -3.49
C ARG A 7 43.07 -49.28 -2.90
N ARG A 8 44.22 -48.97 -2.29
CA ARG A 8 44.61 -47.60 -1.96
C ARG A 8 44.88 -46.85 -3.25
N ASP A 9 43.90 -46.05 -3.67
CA ASP A 9 44.11 -45.02 -4.68
C ASP A 9 45.03 -43.96 -4.09
N SER A 10 46.32 -44.05 -4.43
CA SER A 10 47.32 -43.06 -4.08
C SER A 10 46.99 -41.77 -4.80
N GLY A 11 46.25 -40.89 -4.12
CA GLY A 11 46.05 -39.51 -4.53
C GLY A 11 47.39 -38.88 -4.84
N ARG A 12 47.64 -38.68 -6.14
CA ARG A 12 48.77 -37.93 -6.67
C ARG A 12 48.61 -36.50 -6.16
N SER A 13 49.21 -36.24 -4.99
CA SER A 13 49.35 -34.90 -4.42
C SER A 13 50.17 -34.08 -5.41
N SER A 14 49.48 -33.41 -6.33
CA SER A 14 50.08 -32.36 -7.13
C SER A 14 50.66 -31.35 -6.15
N LYS A 15 51.99 -31.32 -6.05
CA LYS A 15 52.73 -30.23 -5.42
C LYS A 15 52.38 -28.95 -6.19
N GLN A 16 51.29 -28.29 -5.78
CA GLN A 16 51.09 -26.90 -6.10
C GLN A 16 51.92 -26.14 -5.08
N GLY A 17 53.04 -25.59 -5.53
CA GLY A 17 53.72 -24.53 -4.82
C GLY A 17 52.80 -23.33 -4.75
N ALA A 18 51.96 -23.28 -3.72
CA ALA A 18 51.36 -22.05 -3.24
C ALA A 18 52.16 -21.70 -2.00
N SER A 19 53.11 -20.77 -2.15
CA SER A 19 53.57 -19.96 -1.04
C SER A 19 52.31 -19.50 -0.28
N HIS A 20 52.28 -19.70 1.04
CA HIS A 20 51.17 -19.28 1.88
C HIS A 20 51.22 -17.75 2.02
N LEU A 21 50.93 -17.05 0.93
CA LEU A 21 50.91 -15.59 0.84
C LEU A 21 49.87 -15.08 1.84
N SER A 22 50.24 -14.03 2.58
CA SER A 22 49.35 -13.41 3.55
C SER A 22 48.09 -12.91 2.83
N PRO A 23 46.88 -13.09 3.39
CA PRO A 23 45.65 -12.61 2.76
C PRO A 23 45.64 -11.08 2.52
N TYR A 24 46.54 -10.35 3.18
CA TYR A 24 46.71 -8.90 3.10
C TYR A 24 47.62 -8.43 1.96
N GLU A 25 48.33 -9.33 1.27
CA GLU A 25 49.28 -8.95 0.21
C GLU A 25 48.62 -8.20 -0.94
N PHE A 26 47.37 -8.57 -1.26
CA PHE A 26 46.55 -7.93 -2.28
C PHE A 26 45.66 -6.80 -1.72
N THR A 27 46.08 -6.19 -0.62
CA THR A 27 45.49 -4.94 -0.12
C THR A 27 46.40 -3.76 -0.46
N LYS A 28 45.86 -2.54 -0.50
CA LYS A 28 46.64 -1.32 -0.78
C LYS A 28 47.81 -1.10 0.18
N THR A 29 47.68 -1.54 1.42
CA THR A 29 48.72 -1.48 2.46
C THR A 29 49.69 -2.66 2.35
N GLY A 30 49.27 -3.77 1.72
CA GLY A 30 50.10 -4.95 1.50
C GLY A 30 50.56 -5.57 2.82
N VAL A 31 51.87 -5.81 2.92
CA VAL A 31 52.54 -6.36 4.12
C VAL A 31 52.90 -5.27 5.13
N THR A 32 52.79 -3.99 4.76
CA THR A 32 53.27 -2.86 5.56
C THR A 32 52.10 -2.17 6.29
N GLY A 33 52.25 -1.93 7.59
CA GLY A 33 51.27 -1.23 8.43
C GLY A 33 50.26 -2.14 9.13
N ASP A 34 49.30 -1.53 9.83
CA ASP A 34 48.29 -2.25 10.62
C ASP A 34 47.34 -3.07 9.74
N GLN A 35 47.37 -4.39 9.91
CA GLN A 35 46.49 -5.33 9.24
C GLN A 35 45.15 -5.45 10.00
N ARG A 36 44.05 -5.01 9.36
CA ARG A 36 42.69 -5.07 9.92
C ARG A 36 41.82 -5.96 9.05
N ASP A 37 41.05 -6.84 9.67
CA ASP A 37 40.13 -7.75 8.96
C ASP A 37 39.11 -7.01 8.07
N THR A 38 38.74 -5.78 8.45
CA THR A 38 37.82 -4.93 7.67
C THR A 38 38.37 -4.58 6.29
N MET A 39 39.69 -4.64 6.09
CA MET A 39 40.30 -4.35 4.79
C MET A 39 40.02 -5.42 3.74
N LEU A 40 39.84 -6.67 4.17
CA LEU A 40 39.48 -7.77 3.28
C LEU A 40 38.01 -7.68 2.84
N GLY A 41 37.20 -6.87 3.53
CA GLY A 41 35.79 -6.63 3.24
C GLY A 41 35.50 -5.43 2.35
N SER A 42 36.49 -4.58 2.06
CA SER A 42 36.31 -3.31 1.35
C SER A 42 36.88 -3.35 -0.06
N GLU A 43 36.02 -3.23 -1.09
CA GLU A 43 36.44 -3.22 -2.50
C GLU A 43 37.44 -2.10 -2.82
N LEU A 44 37.43 -0.99 -2.07
CA LEU A 44 38.36 0.13 -2.27
C LEU A 44 39.77 -0.15 -1.76
N GLN A 45 39.93 -1.09 -0.84
CA GLN A 45 41.21 -1.43 -0.22
C GLN A 45 41.86 -2.64 -0.86
N LEU A 46 41.13 -3.41 -1.67
CA LEU A 46 41.63 -4.56 -2.42
C LEU A 46 42.24 -4.14 -3.76
N LEU A 47 43.38 -4.72 -4.09
CA LEU A 47 44.05 -4.55 -5.39
C LEU A 47 43.60 -5.66 -6.37
N PRO A 48 43.58 -5.38 -7.68
CA PRO A 48 43.30 -6.41 -8.68
C PRO A 48 44.45 -7.42 -8.75
N GLU A 49 44.11 -8.70 -8.64
CA GLU A 49 45.07 -9.81 -8.80
C GLU A 49 45.23 -10.13 -10.30
N LEU A 50 46.48 -10.26 -10.77
CA LEU A 50 46.75 -10.56 -12.17
C LEU A 50 46.17 -11.94 -12.56
N GLY A 51 45.43 -12.00 -13.67
CA GLY A 51 44.82 -13.23 -14.17
C GLY A 51 43.57 -13.70 -13.42
N LYS A 52 43.08 -12.94 -12.43
CA LYS A 52 41.83 -13.23 -11.70
C LYS A 52 40.83 -12.09 -11.85
N CYS A 53 39.54 -12.42 -11.70
CA CYS A 53 38.51 -11.40 -11.63
C CYS A 53 38.66 -10.54 -10.36
N ARG A 54 38.30 -9.25 -10.46
CA ARG A 54 38.38 -8.30 -9.34
C ARG A 54 37.55 -8.79 -8.14
N ARG A 55 38.17 -8.81 -6.97
CA ARG A 55 37.52 -9.16 -5.69
C ARG A 55 36.76 -7.95 -5.14
N ARG A 56 35.55 -8.19 -4.61
CA ARG A 56 34.68 -7.15 -4.01
C ARG A 56 34.62 -7.16 -2.48
N GLY A 57 35.26 -8.12 -1.83
CA GLY A 57 35.28 -8.23 -0.36
C GLY A 57 34.00 -8.77 0.29
N HIS A 58 33.03 -9.27 -0.49
CA HIS A 58 31.83 -9.89 0.08
C HIS A 58 32.12 -11.28 0.64
N LYS A 59 31.49 -11.61 1.77
CA LYS A 59 31.49 -12.96 2.34
C LYS A 59 30.61 -13.86 1.46
N LEU A 60 31.24 -14.73 0.69
CA LEU A 60 30.55 -15.70 -0.14
C LEU A 60 30.16 -16.94 0.69
N PRO A 61 29.00 -17.56 0.40
CA PRO A 61 28.68 -18.90 0.85
C PRO A 61 29.82 -19.91 0.64
N PRO A 62 29.85 -21.01 1.43
CA PRO A 62 30.89 -22.05 1.31
C PRO A 62 30.90 -22.65 -0.09
N ARG A 63 32.03 -23.26 -0.49
CA ARG A 63 32.23 -23.81 -1.84
C ARG A 63 31.16 -24.82 -2.29
N ASN A 64 30.46 -25.44 -1.34
CA ASN A 64 29.39 -26.40 -1.60
C ASN A 64 28.03 -25.75 -1.88
N PHE A 65 27.94 -24.41 -1.87
CA PHE A 65 26.72 -23.68 -2.20
C PHE A 65 26.58 -23.49 -3.72
N THR A 66 25.45 -23.95 -4.27
CA THR A 66 25.10 -23.71 -5.67
C THR A 66 24.34 -22.40 -5.79
N TYR A 67 24.90 -21.45 -6.54
CA TYR A 67 24.22 -20.19 -6.84
C TYR A 67 23.13 -20.39 -7.90
N GLY A 68 22.10 -19.55 -7.84
CA GLY A 68 20.96 -19.59 -8.76
C GLY A 68 19.68 -20.09 -8.09
N VAL A 69 18.58 -20.05 -8.83
CA VAL A 69 17.28 -20.55 -8.37
C VAL A 69 17.22 -22.03 -8.77
N THR A 70 17.19 -22.92 -7.78
CA THR A 70 16.81 -24.31 -8.04
C THR A 70 15.29 -24.34 -8.25
N LEU A 71 14.84 -24.93 -9.36
CA LEU A 71 13.45 -25.29 -9.55
C LEU A 71 13.28 -26.71 -9.03
N PRO A 72 12.80 -26.92 -7.79
CA PRO A 72 12.50 -28.26 -7.32
C PRO A 72 11.40 -28.84 -8.22
N ARG A 73 11.71 -29.93 -8.92
CA ARG A 73 10.71 -30.69 -9.67
C ARG A 73 9.80 -31.39 -8.67
N HIS A 74 8.65 -30.78 -8.40
CA HIS A 74 7.57 -31.39 -7.62
C HIS A 74 6.47 -31.98 -8.49
N ASP A 75 6.56 -31.86 -9.81
CA ASP A 75 5.63 -32.47 -10.73
C ASP A 75 6.07 -33.94 -10.89
N GLY A 76 5.28 -34.93 -10.45
CA GLY A 76 5.59 -36.37 -10.60
C GLY A 76 5.48 -36.87 -12.04
N GLY A 77 5.90 -36.03 -12.98
CA GLY A 77 6.09 -36.35 -14.38
C GLY A 77 4.79 -36.65 -15.13
N VAL A 78 4.97 -37.16 -16.34
CA VAL A 78 3.86 -37.52 -17.23
C VAL A 78 3.01 -38.65 -16.65
N GLY A 79 3.62 -39.59 -15.92
CA GLY A 79 2.91 -40.72 -15.33
C GLY A 79 1.86 -40.30 -14.29
N GLU A 80 2.19 -39.36 -13.41
CA GLU A 80 1.25 -38.79 -12.43
C GLU A 80 0.20 -37.90 -13.13
N ALA A 81 0.58 -37.17 -14.18
CA ALA A 81 -0.36 -36.36 -14.97
C ALA A 81 -1.39 -37.21 -15.74
N MET A 82 -1.02 -38.41 -16.19
CA MET A 82 -1.91 -39.33 -16.91
C MET A 82 -2.77 -40.20 -15.98
N CYS A 83 -2.38 -40.36 -14.72
CA CYS A 83 -3.17 -41.06 -13.71
C CYS A 83 -4.10 -40.08 -12.99
N HIS A 84 -5.28 -39.82 -13.55
CA HIS A 84 -6.35 -39.11 -12.86
C HIS A 84 -7.01 -40.01 -11.79
N GLY A 85 -6.30 -40.31 -10.70
CA GLY A 85 -6.93 -40.81 -9.48
C GLY A 85 -7.71 -39.67 -8.80
N PRO A 86 -8.95 -39.88 -8.32
CA PRO A 86 -9.67 -38.90 -7.52
C PRO A 86 -9.13 -38.88 -6.08
N GLU A 87 -7.82 -38.79 -5.92
CA GLU A 87 -7.19 -38.53 -4.63
C GLU A 87 -6.33 -37.27 -4.80
N LYS A 88 -7.00 -36.19 -5.20
CA LYS A 88 -6.55 -34.90 -4.71
C LYS A 88 -6.79 -34.97 -3.21
N GLU A 89 -5.75 -35.29 -2.46
CA GLU A 89 -5.57 -34.66 -1.17
C GLU A 89 -5.89 -33.19 -1.42
N ARG A 90 -7.09 -32.79 -1.01
CA ARG A 90 -7.46 -31.39 -1.02
C ARG A 90 -6.36 -30.78 -0.20
N LYS A 91 -5.43 -30.06 -0.84
CA LYS A 91 -4.54 -29.14 -0.13
C LYS A 91 -5.48 -28.44 0.82
N ILE A 92 -5.35 -28.75 2.11
CA ILE A 92 -6.15 -28.12 3.16
C ILE A 92 -5.77 -26.67 2.97
N ASN A 93 -6.59 -25.90 2.27
CA ASN A 93 -6.35 -24.48 2.10
C ASN A 93 -6.31 -23.97 3.53
N PRO A 94 -5.14 -23.59 4.09
CA PRO A 94 -5.07 -23.07 5.44
C PRO A 94 -5.47 -21.59 5.41
N ASP A 95 -6.46 -21.25 4.59
CA ASP A 95 -6.96 -19.89 4.42
C ASP A 95 -8.26 -19.74 5.21
N PHE A 96 -8.48 -20.53 6.25
CA PHE A 96 -9.61 -20.37 7.16
C PHE A 96 -9.13 -20.17 8.59
N GLU A 97 -9.57 -19.08 9.20
CA GLU A 97 -9.38 -18.80 10.61
C GLU A 97 -10.72 -18.93 11.33
N PHE A 98 -10.68 -19.43 12.56
CA PHE A 98 -11.84 -19.41 13.44
C PHE A 98 -11.88 -18.08 14.17
N VAL A 99 -12.86 -17.24 13.82
CA VAL A 99 -13.08 -15.93 14.44
C VAL A 99 -14.30 -16.02 15.34
N ARG A 100 -14.25 -15.37 16.50
CA ARG A 100 -15.37 -15.31 17.44
C ARG A 100 -16.61 -14.69 16.77
N ASP A 101 -17.75 -15.37 16.84
CA ASP A 101 -18.99 -14.95 16.20
C ASP A 101 -19.90 -14.18 17.16
N TYR A 102 -19.78 -12.86 17.15
CA TYR A 102 -20.54 -12.00 18.07
C TYR A 102 -22.06 -12.06 17.87
N SER A 103 -22.56 -12.34 16.66
CA SER A 103 -24.00 -12.47 16.42
C SER A 103 -24.59 -13.71 17.09
N ALA A 104 -23.97 -14.87 16.88
CA ALA A 104 -24.37 -16.12 17.53
C ALA A 104 -24.24 -16.03 19.05
N LEU A 105 -23.15 -15.42 19.53
CA LEU A 105 -22.91 -15.19 20.95
C LEU A 105 -23.97 -14.27 21.57
N ASN A 106 -24.32 -13.16 20.90
CA ASN A 106 -25.38 -12.26 21.38
C ASN A 106 -26.75 -12.93 21.38
N LYS A 107 -27.03 -13.77 20.39
CA LYS A 107 -28.27 -14.56 20.34
C LYS A 107 -28.35 -15.54 21.53
N ALA A 108 -27.28 -16.29 21.80
CA ALA A 108 -27.21 -17.20 22.94
C ALA A 108 -27.27 -16.46 24.29
N ALA A 109 -26.71 -15.26 24.37
CA ALA A 109 -26.84 -14.40 25.55
C ALA A 109 -28.30 -14.00 25.79
N LEU A 110 -29.03 -13.67 24.72
CA LEU A 110 -30.45 -13.34 24.82
C LEU A 110 -31.30 -14.56 25.21
N GLU A 111 -31.03 -15.73 24.62
CA GLU A 111 -31.70 -16.99 24.95
C GLU A 111 -31.48 -17.42 26.40
N SER A 112 -30.33 -17.08 26.99
CA SER A 112 -30.03 -17.30 28.41
C SER A 112 -30.53 -16.20 29.35
N GLY A 113 -31.25 -15.20 28.85
CA GLY A 113 -31.83 -14.11 29.65
C GLY A 113 -30.88 -12.96 29.98
N MET A 114 -29.70 -12.89 29.34
CA MET A 114 -28.72 -11.81 29.54
C MET A 114 -29.09 -10.58 28.70
N ILE A 115 -29.93 -9.71 29.26
CA ILE A 115 -30.48 -8.53 28.57
C ILE A 115 -29.57 -7.29 28.74
N THR A 116 -28.85 -7.18 29.86
CA THR A 116 -27.97 -6.03 30.14
C THR A 116 -26.65 -6.10 29.37
N ALA A 117 -26.09 -4.96 28.96
CA ALA A 117 -24.78 -4.91 28.31
C ALA A 117 -23.64 -5.53 29.16
N LYS A 118 -23.66 -5.32 30.48
CA LYS A 118 -22.70 -5.92 31.43
C LYS A 118 -22.82 -7.44 31.46
N ASP A 119 -24.04 -7.94 31.45
CA ASP A 119 -24.36 -9.36 31.45
C ASP A 119 -23.93 -10.01 30.12
N GLN A 120 -24.21 -9.37 28.99
CA GLN A 120 -23.70 -9.82 27.69
C GLN A 120 -22.17 -9.82 27.62
N ALA A 121 -21.50 -8.83 28.22
CA ALA A 121 -20.04 -8.81 28.31
C ALA A 121 -19.49 -10.00 29.13
N ARG A 122 -20.08 -10.30 30.29
CA ARG A 122 -19.77 -11.49 31.10
C ARG A 122 -20.08 -12.79 30.36
N PHE A 123 -21.19 -12.83 29.64
CA PHE A 123 -21.57 -14.00 28.85
C PHE A 123 -20.52 -14.29 27.75
N ARG A 124 -19.98 -13.25 27.10
CA ARG A 124 -18.88 -13.33 26.12
C ARG A 124 -17.52 -13.75 26.71
N THR A 125 -17.30 -13.59 28.01
CA THR A 125 -16.05 -14.09 28.65
C THR A 125 -16.11 -15.58 28.93
N VAL A 126 -17.30 -16.10 29.25
CA VAL A 126 -17.50 -17.51 29.61
C VAL A 126 -17.77 -18.39 28.38
N HIS A 127 -18.44 -17.87 27.36
CA HIS A 127 -18.82 -18.62 26.17
C HIS A 127 -18.00 -18.21 24.95
N ASP A 128 -17.41 -19.18 24.27
CA ASP A 128 -16.65 -18.98 23.03
C ASP A 128 -17.34 -19.65 21.85
N ILE A 129 -18.15 -18.88 21.13
CA ILE A 129 -18.77 -19.33 19.87
C ILE A 129 -17.94 -18.78 18.72
N GLN A 130 -17.43 -19.68 17.87
CA GLN A 130 -16.54 -19.34 16.77
C GLN A 130 -17.19 -19.68 15.43
N LYS A 131 -16.87 -18.91 14.40
CA LYS A 131 -17.22 -19.19 13.00
C LYS A 131 -15.98 -19.30 12.14
N LYS A 132 -16.05 -20.17 11.14
CA LYS A 132 -14.99 -20.36 10.15
C LYS A 132 -15.08 -19.25 9.11
N VAL A 133 -14.04 -18.43 8.99
CA VAL A 133 -13.96 -17.28 8.06
C VAL A 133 -12.71 -17.42 7.20
N GLN A 134 -12.77 -16.98 5.94
CA GLN A 134 -11.57 -16.99 5.09
C GLN A 134 -10.58 -15.93 5.58
N VAL A 135 -9.28 -16.25 5.64
CA VAL A 135 -8.21 -15.35 6.13
C VAL A 135 -8.20 -14.00 5.37
N ARG A 136 -8.57 -13.99 4.09
CA ARG A 136 -8.72 -12.77 3.28
C ARG A 136 -9.85 -11.84 3.76
N ASP A 137 -10.89 -12.43 4.34
CA ASP A 137 -12.06 -11.72 4.87
C ASP A 137 -11.89 -11.35 6.35
N VAL A 138 -10.81 -11.83 7.00
CA VAL A 138 -10.45 -11.40 8.36
C VAL A 138 -9.91 -9.97 8.28
N SER A 139 -10.85 -9.03 8.28
CA SER A 139 -10.59 -7.67 8.72
C SER A 139 -9.91 -7.79 10.08
N HIS A 140 -8.64 -7.38 10.15
CA HIS A 140 -7.92 -7.19 11.40
C HIS A 140 -8.53 -6.00 12.13
N SER A 141 -9.80 -6.13 12.52
CA SER A 141 -10.47 -5.22 13.41
C SER A 141 -9.59 -5.13 14.64
N LYS A 142 -8.97 -3.95 14.81
CA LYS A 142 -8.01 -3.67 15.87
C LYS A 142 -8.61 -4.23 17.16
N LYS A 143 -7.98 -5.26 17.75
CA LYS A 143 -8.41 -5.85 19.02
C LYS A 143 -8.79 -4.69 19.93
N THR A 144 -10.06 -4.58 20.29
CA THR A 144 -10.54 -3.49 21.14
C THR A 144 -9.73 -3.57 22.42
N ARG A 145 -8.94 -2.54 22.70
CA ARG A 145 -8.10 -2.50 23.89
C ARG A 145 -9.01 -2.74 25.10
N LYS A 146 -8.76 -3.83 25.83
CA LYS A 146 -9.48 -4.10 27.07
C LYS A 146 -8.94 -3.11 28.09
N PHE A 147 -9.79 -2.21 28.55
CA PHE A 147 -9.47 -1.30 29.63
C PHE A 147 -9.82 -1.98 30.95
N ALA A 148 -9.11 -1.64 32.04
CA ALA A 148 -9.50 -2.09 33.37
C ALA A 148 -10.86 -1.46 33.75
N ASP A 149 -11.70 -2.19 34.49
CA ASP A 149 -13.04 -1.72 34.88
C ASP A 149 -12.99 -0.42 35.72
N ASP A 150 -11.89 -0.21 36.46
CA ASP A 150 -11.67 0.99 37.30
C ASP A 150 -10.94 2.12 36.54
N MET A 151 -10.74 1.99 35.24
CA MET A 151 -10.00 2.99 34.46
C MET A 151 -10.91 4.18 34.12
N VAL A 152 -10.58 5.36 34.65
CA VAL A 152 -11.28 6.61 34.32
C VAL A 152 -10.70 7.20 33.03
N PHE A 153 -11.55 7.39 32.01
CA PHE A 153 -11.16 8.07 30.77
C PHE A 153 -11.29 9.58 30.96
N GLY A 154 -10.20 10.23 31.34
CA GLY A 154 -10.07 11.68 31.18
C GLY A 154 -9.74 12.02 29.72
N ASN A 155 -10.35 13.06 29.16
CA ASN A 155 -9.84 13.66 27.93
C ASN A 155 -8.58 14.45 28.31
N PRO A 156 -7.37 14.07 27.85
CA PRO A 156 -6.19 14.88 28.13
C PRO A 156 -6.43 16.31 27.64
N ASN A 157 -5.92 17.30 28.39
CA ASN A 157 -6.02 18.69 27.97
C ASN A 157 -5.49 18.81 26.54
N ARG A 158 -6.33 19.31 25.63
CA ARG A 158 -5.94 19.53 24.25
C ARG A 158 -4.71 20.44 24.25
N PRO A 159 -3.56 20.01 23.69
CA PRO A 159 -2.41 20.90 23.60
C PRO A 159 -2.81 22.16 22.83
N SER A 160 -2.28 23.31 23.24
CA SER A 160 -2.48 24.55 22.51
C SER A 160 -2.01 24.38 21.06
N THR A 161 -2.69 25.03 20.12
CA THR A 161 -2.31 25.03 18.72
C THR A 161 -0.87 25.56 18.62
N PRO A 162 0.10 24.78 18.11
CA PRO A 162 1.50 25.21 18.08
C PRO A 162 1.64 26.46 17.21
N ILE A 163 2.00 27.59 17.84
CA ILE A 163 2.07 28.90 17.18
C ILE A 163 2.98 28.90 15.96
N GLN A 164 4.07 28.13 16.01
CA GLN A 164 5.02 27.96 14.91
C GLN A 164 4.34 27.41 13.65
N GLU A 165 3.43 26.44 13.78
CA GLU A 165 2.72 25.86 12.63
C GLU A 165 1.76 26.85 12.00
N VAL A 166 1.15 27.73 12.82
CA VAL A 166 0.31 28.82 12.34
C VAL A 166 1.15 29.84 11.57
N LEU A 167 2.28 30.28 12.14
CA LEU A 167 3.19 31.23 11.50
C LEU A 167 3.78 30.70 10.19
N GLN A 168 4.05 29.39 10.11
CA GLN A 168 4.55 28.72 8.91
C GLN A 168 3.43 28.32 7.92
N ASN A 169 2.17 28.65 8.22
CA ASN A 169 1.01 28.27 7.41
C ASN A 169 0.91 26.75 7.12
N ARG A 170 1.39 25.92 8.05
CA ARG A 170 1.43 24.45 7.93
C ARG A 170 0.04 23.84 7.74
N PHE A 171 -0.96 24.39 8.41
CA PHE A 171 -2.34 23.89 8.30
C PHE A 171 -2.91 24.07 6.89
N LEU A 172 -2.64 25.20 6.23
CA LEU A 172 -3.04 25.39 4.83
C LEU A 172 -2.33 24.40 3.92
N ASN A 173 -1.01 24.25 4.07
CA ASN A 173 -0.24 23.33 3.23
C ASN A 173 -0.70 21.88 3.40
N ASN A 174 -0.90 21.43 4.63
CA ASN A 174 -1.43 20.09 4.91
C ASN A 174 -2.83 19.89 4.32
N TRP A 175 -3.67 20.94 4.35
CA TRP A 175 -5.00 20.89 3.75
C TRP A 175 -4.91 20.79 2.23
N LEU A 176 -4.04 21.57 1.58
CA LEU A 176 -3.79 21.52 0.14
C LEU A 176 -3.30 20.12 -0.27
N ASP A 177 -2.33 19.56 0.45
CA ASP A 177 -1.83 18.20 0.21
C ASP A 177 -2.93 17.15 0.37
N SER A 178 -3.77 17.27 1.42
CA SER A 178 -4.90 16.37 1.62
C SER A 178 -5.90 16.44 0.46
N MET A 179 -6.18 17.63 -0.04
CA MET A 179 -7.09 17.83 -1.18
C MET A 179 -6.51 17.28 -2.48
N GLN A 180 -5.21 17.48 -2.73
CA GLN A 180 -4.52 16.89 -3.88
C GLN A 180 -4.52 15.36 -3.83
N ASN A 181 -4.21 14.77 -2.67
CA ASN A 181 -4.21 13.32 -2.50
C ASN A 181 -5.61 12.71 -2.70
N LYS A 182 -6.66 13.35 -2.17
CA LYS A 182 -8.05 12.93 -2.41
C LYS A 182 -8.45 13.02 -3.88
N GLN A 183 -7.94 14.02 -4.61
CA GLN A 183 -8.17 14.09 -6.05
C GLN A 183 -7.43 12.98 -6.78
N ALA A 184 -6.16 12.78 -6.50
CA ALA A 184 -5.36 11.73 -7.14
C ALA A 184 -6.01 10.35 -6.90
N SER A 185 -6.52 10.10 -5.70
CA SER A 185 -7.26 8.86 -5.42
C SER A 185 -8.58 8.77 -6.19
N ALA A 186 -9.35 9.85 -6.28
CA ALA A 186 -10.61 9.87 -7.02
C ALA A 186 -10.41 9.78 -8.55
N GLU A 187 -9.36 10.41 -9.09
CA GLU A 187 -8.96 10.30 -10.49
C GLU A 187 -8.49 8.88 -10.79
N LYS A 188 -7.70 8.28 -9.89
CA LYS A 188 -7.29 6.88 -10.01
C LYS A 188 -8.50 5.95 -9.95
N GLU A 189 -9.43 6.13 -9.02
CA GLU A 189 -10.66 5.35 -8.93
C GLU A 189 -11.52 5.47 -10.20
N ARG A 190 -11.64 6.69 -10.76
CA ARG A 190 -12.30 6.92 -12.07
C ARG A 190 -11.55 6.24 -13.21
N ALA A 191 -10.21 6.32 -13.22
CA ALA A 191 -9.38 5.68 -14.24
C ALA A 191 -9.50 4.16 -14.15
N ASP A 192 -9.49 3.59 -12.95
CA ASP A 192 -9.68 2.16 -12.69
C ASP A 192 -11.10 1.71 -13.10
N ALA A 193 -12.13 2.51 -12.78
CA ALA A 193 -13.50 2.26 -13.22
C ALA A 193 -13.65 2.30 -14.75
N THR A 194 -12.96 3.22 -15.44
CA THR A 194 -12.97 3.26 -16.92
C THR A 194 -12.12 2.16 -17.55
N ASN A 195 -10.99 1.80 -16.94
CA ASN A 195 -10.15 0.68 -17.36
C ASN A 195 -10.86 -0.66 -17.16
N ALA A 196 -11.70 -0.82 -16.14
CA ALA A 196 -12.55 -1.99 -15.96
C ALA A 196 -13.51 -2.22 -17.15
N PHE A 197 -13.84 -1.16 -17.90
CA PHE A 197 -14.64 -1.20 -19.13
C PHE A 197 -13.79 -1.23 -20.42
N LYS A 198 -12.45 -1.04 -20.35
CA LYS A 198 -11.56 -1.17 -21.53
C LYS A 198 -11.49 -2.63 -21.97
N GLY A 199 -12.37 -3.01 -22.87
CA GLY A 199 -12.52 -4.37 -23.40
C GLY A 199 -13.96 -4.74 -23.72
N SER A 200 -14.93 -4.00 -23.16
CA SER A 200 -16.34 -4.11 -23.57
C SER A 200 -16.55 -3.33 -24.86
N TYR A 201 -16.97 -4.00 -25.94
CA TYR A 201 -17.46 -3.31 -27.12
C TYR A 201 -18.69 -2.48 -26.76
N HIS A 202 -18.64 -1.15 -26.96
CA HIS A 202 -19.83 -0.33 -26.85
C HIS A 202 -20.78 -0.66 -28.00
N THR A 203 -21.96 -1.16 -27.69
CA THR A 203 -23.03 -1.30 -28.69
C THR A 203 -23.54 0.08 -29.11
N LYS A 204 -24.10 0.19 -30.33
CA LYS A 204 -24.67 1.44 -30.85
C LYS A 204 -25.69 2.07 -29.89
N SER A 205 -26.44 1.25 -29.15
CA SER A 205 -27.38 1.68 -28.12
C SER A 205 -26.70 2.25 -26.87
N SER A 206 -25.53 1.73 -26.45
CA SER A 206 -24.73 2.29 -25.36
C SER A 206 -24.19 3.68 -25.71
N LEU A 207 -23.71 3.87 -26.94
CA LEU A 207 -23.22 5.17 -27.41
C LEU A 207 -24.34 6.20 -27.47
N LEU A 208 -25.52 5.83 -27.97
CA LEU A 208 -26.69 6.71 -28.00
C LEU A 208 -27.18 7.11 -26.59
N ARG A 209 -26.99 6.25 -25.58
CA ARG A 209 -27.29 6.59 -24.17
C ARG A 209 -26.26 7.54 -23.54
N GLN A 210 -25.01 7.50 -24.00
CA GLN A 210 -23.94 8.40 -23.52
C GLN A 210 -23.99 9.77 -24.21
N ALA A 211 -24.52 9.84 -25.43
CA ALA A 211 -24.75 11.08 -26.15
C ALA A 211 -25.81 11.92 -25.40
N LYS A 212 -25.33 12.77 -24.48
CA LYS A 212 -26.18 13.77 -23.84
C LYS A 212 -26.52 14.82 -24.88
N ILE A 213 -27.81 14.95 -25.18
CA ILE A 213 -28.35 16.10 -25.90
C ILE A 213 -27.93 17.35 -25.11
N PRO A 214 -27.41 18.41 -25.75
CA PRO A 214 -27.14 19.67 -25.06
C PRO A 214 -28.45 20.18 -24.45
N VAL A 215 -28.60 19.98 -23.15
CA VAL A 215 -29.74 20.46 -22.37
C VAL A 215 -29.33 21.82 -21.83
N GLU A 216 -30.12 22.85 -22.17
CA GLU A 216 -30.01 24.16 -21.55
C GLU A 216 -29.94 24.00 -20.02
N PRO A 217 -28.96 24.61 -19.35
CA PRO A 217 -28.76 24.41 -17.92
C PRO A 217 -30.05 24.71 -17.18
N LYS A 218 -30.50 23.75 -16.36
CA LYS A 218 -31.74 23.90 -15.60
C LYS A 218 -31.67 25.23 -14.84
N PRO A 219 -32.68 26.11 -14.98
CA PRO A 219 -32.66 27.39 -14.28
C PRO A 219 -32.55 27.16 -12.78
N LEU A 220 -31.85 28.06 -12.08
CA LEU A 220 -31.72 28.02 -10.62
C LEU A 220 -33.12 27.89 -10.01
N TRP A 221 -33.26 27.00 -9.02
CA TRP A 221 -34.55 26.79 -8.36
C TRP A 221 -35.06 28.12 -7.78
N LYS A 222 -36.25 28.55 -8.21
CA LYS A 222 -36.96 29.70 -7.69
C LYS A 222 -38.25 29.21 -7.05
N MET A 223 -38.63 29.76 -5.90
CA MET A 223 -39.94 29.50 -5.33
C MET A 223 -41.04 30.01 -6.29
N PRO A 224 -42.19 29.31 -6.43
CA PRO A 224 -43.26 29.71 -7.34
C PRO A 224 -43.75 31.14 -7.13
N LYS A 225 -43.87 31.57 -5.86
CA LYS A 225 -44.27 32.94 -5.50
C LYS A 225 -43.29 34.04 -5.94
N PHE A 226 -42.05 33.67 -6.28
CA PHE A 226 -41.00 34.57 -6.73
C PHE A 226 -40.65 34.38 -8.22
N ALA A 227 -41.39 33.54 -8.96
CA ALA A 227 -41.14 33.34 -10.39
C ALA A 227 -41.32 34.63 -11.20
N ASN A 228 -42.34 35.41 -10.85
CA ASN A 228 -42.70 36.68 -11.50
C ASN A 228 -42.38 37.90 -10.61
N GLY A 229 -41.62 37.71 -9.53
CA GLY A 229 -41.26 38.80 -8.63
C GLY A 229 -40.30 39.77 -9.32
N VAL A 230 -40.70 41.03 -9.45
CA VAL A 230 -39.77 42.11 -9.81
C VAL A 230 -38.92 42.43 -8.59
N ASN A 231 -37.63 42.69 -8.82
CA ASN A 231 -36.73 43.15 -7.76
C ASN A 231 -37.27 44.49 -7.24
N GLN A 232 -37.79 44.52 -6.01
CA GLN A 232 -38.34 45.76 -5.43
C GLN A 232 -37.26 46.73 -4.95
N VAL A 233 -36.01 46.27 -4.88
CA VAL A 233 -34.86 47.07 -4.50
C VAL A 233 -33.84 46.95 -5.62
N ASP A 234 -33.50 48.09 -6.23
CA ASP A 234 -32.32 48.21 -7.08
C ASP A 234 -31.18 48.76 -6.22
N SER A 235 -30.17 47.92 -6.02
CA SER A 235 -28.99 48.27 -5.22
C SER A 235 -28.05 49.24 -5.95
N PHE A 236 -28.26 49.45 -7.25
CA PHE A 236 -27.38 50.24 -8.10
C PHE A 236 -28.00 51.62 -8.40
N ARG A 237 -27.17 52.67 -8.43
CA ARG A 237 -27.67 54.03 -8.71
C ARG A 237 -27.95 54.26 -10.20
N SER A 238 -27.35 53.46 -11.08
CA SER A 238 -27.56 53.49 -12.53
C SER A 238 -27.30 52.14 -13.19
N GLU A 239 -27.87 51.93 -14.38
CA GLU A 239 -27.67 50.71 -15.19
C GLU A 239 -26.20 50.53 -15.63
N THR A 240 -25.47 51.62 -15.80
CA THR A 240 -24.02 51.58 -16.13
C THR A 240 -23.20 51.08 -14.94
N GLU A 241 -23.50 51.55 -13.73
CA GLU A 241 -22.89 51.03 -12.49
C GLU A 241 -23.24 49.56 -12.26
N ARG A 242 -24.49 49.16 -12.52
CA ARG A 242 -24.92 47.77 -12.44
C ARG A 242 -24.08 46.87 -13.34
N ARG A 243 -23.93 47.22 -14.62
CA ARG A 243 -23.11 46.45 -15.57
C ARG A 243 -21.65 46.38 -15.13
N ARG A 244 -21.10 47.49 -14.63
CA ARG A 244 -19.74 47.55 -14.09
C ARG A 244 -19.57 46.65 -12.86
N ALA A 245 -20.55 46.59 -11.98
CA ALA A 245 -20.51 45.71 -10.83
C ALA A 245 -20.61 44.23 -11.23
N TYR A 246 -21.48 43.87 -12.18
CA TYR A 246 -21.57 42.50 -12.69
C TYR A 246 -20.31 42.07 -13.45
N SER A 247 -19.68 42.97 -14.22
CA SER A 247 -18.41 42.67 -14.88
C SER A 247 -17.30 42.47 -13.85
N ALA A 248 -17.18 43.35 -12.85
CA ALA A 248 -16.23 43.21 -11.76
C ALA A 248 -16.45 41.91 -10.96
N ASN A 249 -17.70 41.55 -10.65
CA ASN A 249 -18.02 40.29 -9.97
C ASN A 249 -17.67 39.07 -10.83
N SER A 250 -17.86 39.15 -12.15
CA SER A 250 -17.44 38.08 -13.07
C SER A 250 -15.92 37.90 -13.01
N PHE A 251 -15.15 38.99 -12.98
CA PHE A 251 -13.69 38.93 -12.81
C PHE A 251 -13.26 38.46 -11.41
N ASP A 252 -13.93 38.89 -10.33
CA ASP A 252 -13.65 38.46 -8.95
C ASP A 252 -14.10 37.01 -8.68
N SER A 253 -15.01 36.47 -9.49
CA SER A 253 -15.41 35.07 -9.39
C SER A 253 -14.32 34.11 -9.88
N ILE A 254 -13.39 34.58 -10.72
CA ILE A 254 -12.29 33.79 -11.29
C ILE A 254 -11.39 33.16 -10.21
N PRO A 255 -10.91 33.88 -9.17
CA PRO A 255 -10.16 33.28 -8.06
C PRO A 255 -11.02 32.37 -7.14
N ARG A 256 -12.31 32.22 -7.41
CA ARG A 256 -13.21 31.29 -6.70
C ARG A 256 -13.66 30.12 -7.59
N GLN A 257 -13.44 30.24 -8.89
CA GLN A 257 -13.72 29.22 -9.89
C GLN A 257 -12.52 28.29 -10.00
N GLY A 258 -12.72 27.04 -9.56
CA GLY A 258 -11.73 25.98 -9.60
C GLY A 258 -12.22 24.82 -8.74
N THR A 259 -11.76 23.61 -9.01
CA THR A 259 -12.18 22.39 -8.27
C THR A 259 -11.98 22.52 -6.75
N TYR A 260 -11.09 23.42 -6.32
CA TYR A 260 -10.72 23.65 -4.93
C TYR A 260 -11.17 24.99 -4.35
N HIS A 261 -11.92 25.82 -5.09
CA HIS A 261 -12.29 27.18 -4.66
C HIS A 261 -11.08 28.07 -4.29
N THR A 262 -9.88 27.71 -4.75
CA THR A 262 -8.61 28.43 -4.59
C THR A 262 -8.28 29.30 -5.81
N GLY A 263 -9.17 29.36 -6.80
CA GLY A 263 -8.99 30.14 -8.02
C GLY A 263 -8.24 29.43 -9.12
N ILE A 264 -7.75 30.21 -10.09
CA ILE A 264 -7.06 29.76 -11.32
C ILE A 264 -5.76 28.98 -11.06
N TYR A 265 -5.37 28.76 -9.81
CA TYR A 265 -4.28 27.86 -9.48
C TYR A 265 -4.70 26.41 -9.69
N ASN A 266 -4.85 26.03 -10.96
CA ASN A 266 -4.55 24.67 -11.36
C ASN A 266 -3.03 24.52 -11.19
N VAL A 267 -2.60 23.72 -10.22
CA VAL A 267 -1.23 23.20 -10.25
C VAL A 267 -1.05 22.57 -11.63
N PRO A 268 -0.06 22.98 -12.43
CA PRO A 268 0.06 22.53 -13.80
C PRO A 268 0.08 21.00 -13.79
N ARG A 269 -0.87 20.38 -14.52
CA ARG A 269 -0.74 18.96 -14.88
C ARG A 269 0.59 18.86 -15.59
N THR A 270 1.57 18.24 -14.94
CA THR A 270 2.78 17.79 -15.60
C THR A 270 2.31 16.76 -16.64
N THR A 271 2.07 17.24 -17.86
CA THR A 271 1.81 16.38 -19.00
C THR A 271 3.11 15.62 -19.25
N VAL A 272 3.22 14.43 -18.67
CA VAL A 272 4.17 13.42 -19.15
C VAL A 272 3.71 13.14 -20.58
N LYS A 273 4.46 13.68 -21.54
CA LYS A 273 4.28 13.34 -22.96
C LYS A 273 4.53 11.84 -23.10
N THR A 274 3.48 11.12 -23.48
CA THR A 274 3.55 9.76 -24.03
C THR A 274 4.29 9.77 -25.35
#